data_AF-A0A943FSY5-F1
#
_entry.id   AF-A0A943FSY5-F1
#
_cell.length_a   1.000
_cell.length_b   1.000
_cell.length_c   1.000
_cell.angle_alpha   90.00
_cell.angle_beta   90.00
_cell.angle_gamma   90.00
#
_symmetry.space_group_name_H-M   'P 1'
#
loop_
_entity.id
_entity.type
_entity.pdbx_description
1 polymer ?
#
loop_
_entity_poly.entity_id
_entity_poly.type
_entity_poly.pdbx_seq_one_letter_code
_entity_poly.pdbx_strand_id
1 'polypeptide(L)' 'MRAKIYRFISKHGSILCALAILVAPIACEQCRVLFYEPVEPKGLDMFIKEHKNNFKENEKLL' A
#
# COMPACT_ATOMS: atom_id res chain seq x y z
N MET A 1 -23.84 16.75 -19.56
CA MET A 1 -23.32 15.65 -18.70
C MET A 1 -22.60 16.15 -17.44
N ARG A 2 -21.64 17.07 -17.55
CA ARG A 2 -20.84 17.57 -16.39
C ARG A 2 -21.66 18.14 -15.22
N ALA A 3 -22.73 18.88 -15.49
CA ALA A 3 -23.58 19.46 -14.44
C ALA A 3 -24.33 18.42 -13.57
N LYS A 4 -24.71 17.26 -14.15
CA LYS A 4 -25.34 16.17 -13.39
C LYS A 4 -24.33 15.48 -12.47
N ILE A 5 -23.11 15.26 -12.97
CA ILE A 5 -22.01 14.69 -12.19
C ILE A 5 -21.65 15.61 -11.02
N TYR A 6 -21.56 16.92 -11.25
CA TYR A 6 -21.27 17.90 -10.21
C TYR A 6 -22.32 17.90 -9.08
N ARG A 7 -23.62 17.89 -9.43
CA ARG A 7 -24.69 17.78 -8.43
C ARG A 7 -24.65 16.45 -7.67
N PHE A 8 -24.28 15.35 -8.34
CA PHE A 8 -24.17 14.04 -7.71
C PHE A 8 -23.03 13.99 -6.69
N ILE A 9 -21.84 14.46 -7.07
CA ILE A 9 -20.65 14.54 -6.20
C ILE A 9 -20.90 15.53 -5.05
N SER A 10 -21.52 16.68 -5.32
CA SER A 10 -21.84 17.64 -4.26
C SER A 10 -22.83 17.07 -3.23
N LYS A 11 -23.74 16.17 -3.64
CA LYS A 11 -24.74 15.57 -2.76
C LYS A 11 -24.27 14.30 -2.04
N HIS A 12 -23.39 13.51 -2.64
CA HIS A 12 -22.96 12.20 -2.11
C HIS A 12 -21.45 12.08 -1.90
N GLY A 13 -20.67 13.13 -2.16
CA GLY A 13 -19.20 13.10 -2.07
C GLY A 13 -18.69 12.76 -0.67
N SER A 14 -19.37 13.24 0.37
CA SER A 14 -19.06 12.87 1.76
C SER A 14 -19.28 11.38 2.05
N ILE A 15 -20.36 10.81 1.53
CA ILE A 15 -20.68 9.38 1.65
C ILE A 15 -19.65 8.54 0.89
N LEU A 16 -19.30 8.95 -0.34
CA LEU A 16 -18.26 8.28 -1.13
C LEU A 16 -16.89 8.33 -0.43
N CYS A 17 -16.56 9.45 0.21
CA CYS A 17 -15.32 9.60 0.97
C CYS A 17 -15.31 8.69 2.21
N ALA A 18 -16.41 8.66 2.98
CA ALA A 18 -16.54 7.77 4.14
C ALA A 18 -16.45 6.28 3.74
N LEU A 19 -17.08 5.90 2.63
CA LEU A 19 -16.98 4.54 2.08
C LEU A 19 -15.54 4.18 1.68
N ALA A 20 -14.80 5.11 1.07
CA ALA A 20 -13.41 4.87 0.72
C ALA A 20 -12.54 4.63 1.96
N ILE A 21 -12.75 5.39 3.04
CA ILE A 21 -12.04 5.22 4.31
C ILE A 21 -12.38 3.86 4.95
N LEU A 22 -13.64 3.42 4.88
CA LEU A 22 -14.06 2.11 5.39
C LEU A 22 -13.45 0.93 4.59
N VAL A 23 -13.29 1.10 3.28
CA VAL A 23 -12.75 0.06 2.39
C VAL A 23 -11.22 0.00 2.42
N ALA A 24 -10.54 1.12 2.70
CA ALA A 24 -9.09 1.21 2.77
C ALA A 24 -8.41 0.11 3.63
N PRO A 25 -8.83 -0.18 4.88
CA PRO A 25 -8.19 -1.24 5.68
C PRO A 25 -8.44 -2.64 5.11
N ILE A 26 -9.60 -2.88 4.49
CA ILE A 26 -9.95 -4.16 3.87
C ILE A 26 -9.04 -4.43 2.66
N ALA A 27 -8.76 -3.40 1.86
CA ALA A 27 -7.83 -3.51 0.74
C ALA A 27 -6.41 -3.88 1.22
N CYS A 28 -5.93 -3.29 2.31
CA CYS A 28 -4.63 -3.63 2.88
C CYS A 28 -4.55 -5.10 3.35
N GLU A 29 -5.59 -5.62 4.00
CA GLU A 29 -5.63 -7.03 4.43
C GLU A 29 -5.71 -7.99 3.25
N GLN A 30 -6.46 -7.66 2.20
CA GLN A 30 -6.51 -8.48 0.98
C GLN A 30 -5.18 -8.48 0.24
N CYS A 31 -4.49 -7.33 0.15
CA CYS A 31 -3.13 -7.27 -0.37
C CYS A 31 -2.17 -8.11 0.48
N ARG A 32 -2.29 -8.05 1.81
CA ARG A 32 -1.48 -8.87 2.70
C ARG A 32 -1.68 -10.35 2.41
N VAL A 33 -2.91 -10.82 2.23
CA VAL A 33 -3.18 -12.23 1.88
C VAL A 33 -2.63 -12.60 0.49
N LEU A 34 -2.74 -11.72 -0.50
CA LEU A 34 -2.23 -11.97 -1.85
C LEU A 34 -0.70 -12.05 -1.92
N PHE A 35 0.00 -11.26 -1.10
CA PHE A 35 1.46 -11.18 -1.07
C PHE A 35 2.07 -11.88 0.15
N TYR A 36 1.26 -12.60 0.93
CA TYR A 36 1.74 -13.39 2.05
C TYR A 36 2.42 -14.64 1.51
N GLU A 37 3.74 -14.62 1.49
CA GLU A 37 4.54 -15.79 1.17
C GLU A 37 4.90 -16.51 2.50
N PRO A 38 4.34 -17.71 2.77
CA PRO A 38 4.51 -18.39 4.06
C PRO A 38 5.91 -19.00 4.24
N VAL A 39 6.68 -19.11 3.15
CA VAL A 39 8.04 -19.67 3.13
C VAL A 39 8.98 -18.56 2.72
N GLU A 40 10.15 -18.46 3.37
CA GLU A 40 11.15 -17.47 2.96
C GLU A 40 11.47 -17.61 1.46
N PRO A 41 11.45 -16.49 0.70
CA PRO A 41 11.67 -16.56 -0.73
C PRO A 41 13.07 -17.09 -1.04
N LYS A 42 13.15 -18.02 -2.00
CA LYS A 42 14.43 -18.61 -2.41
C LYS A 42 15.36 -17.50 -2.91
N GLY A 43 16.52 -17.36 -2.27
CA GLY A 43 17.52 -16.35 -2.61
C GLY A 43 17.49 -15.08 -1.74
N LEU A 44 16.61 -15.01 -0.73
CA LEU A 44 16.62 -13.92 0.26
C LEU A 44 17.98 -13.79 0.96
N ASP A 45 18.60 -14.91 1.35
CA ASP A 45 19.94 -14.91 1.96
C ASP A 45 21.02 -14.32 1.06
N MET A 46 20.93 -14.58 -0.26
CA MET A 46 21.90 -14.07 -1.23
C MET A 46 21.70 -12.56 -1.42
N PHE A 47 20.45 -12.12 -1.54
CA PHE A 47 20.10 -10.70 -1.61
C PHE A 47 20.53 -9.93 -0.35
N ILE A 48 20.27 -10.47 0.84
CA ILE A 48 20.69 -9.85 2.11
C ILE A 48 22.20 -9.75 2.18
N LYS A 49 22.95 -10.79 1.78
CA LYS A 49 24.41 -10.77 1.77
C LYS A 49 24.97 -9.72 0.79
N GLU A 50 24.37 -9.59 -0.38
CA GLU A 50 24.78 -8.63 -1.42
C GLU A 50 24.50 -7.18 -1.01
N HIS A 51 23.35 -6.92 -0.36
CA HIS A 51 22.93 -5.58 0.02
C HIS A 51 23.29 -5.16 1.45
N LYS A 52 23.84 -6.05 2.29
CA LYS A 52 24.24 -5.74 3.69
C LYS A 52 25.22 -4.56 3.81
N ASN A 53 26.01 -4.30 2.78
CA ASN A 53 26.99 -3.21 2.76
C ASN A 53 26.37 -1.85 2.39
N ASN A 54 25.26 -1.82 1.65
CA ASN A 54 24.59 -0.58 1.23
C ASN A 54 23.75 0.07 2.35
N PHE A 55 23.30 -0.72 3.34
CA PHE A 55 22.54 -0.20 4.49
C PHE A 55 23.41 0.48 5.56
N LYS A 56 24.68 0.05 5.72
CA LYS A 56 25.61 0.67 6.68
C LYS A 56 26.06 2.08 6.28
N GLU A 57 25.96 2.43 5.00
CA GLU A 57 26.31 3.78 4.53
C GLU A 57 25.23 4.82 4.86
N ASN A 58 23.95 4.41 4.88
CA ASN A 58 22.83 5.31 5.22
C ASN A 58 22.63 5.51 6.73
N GLU A 59 23.11 4.60 7.59
CA GLU A 59 23.09 4.78 9.05
C GLU A 59 24.18 5.74 9.55
N LYS A 60 25.25 5.96 8.78
CA LYS A 60 26.32 6.94 9.11
C LYS A 60 26.05 8.37 8.63
N LEU A 61 24.95 8.58 7.90
CA LEU A 61 24.52 9.88 7.37
C LEU A 61 23.36 10.49 8.17
N LEU A 62 23.02 9.89 9.32
CA LEU A 62 22.10 10.38 10.34
C LEU A 62 22.86 10.51 11.68
#